data_AF-M0CD24-F1
#
_entry.id   AF-M0CD24-F1
#
_cell.length_a   1.000
_cell.length_b   1.000
_cell.length_c   1.000
_cell.angle_alpha   90.00
_cell.angle_beta   90.00
_cell.angle_gamma   90.00
#
_symmetry.space_group_name_H-M   'P 1'
#
loop_
_entity.id
_entity.type
_entity.pdbx_description
1 polymer ?
#
loop_
_entity_poly.entity_id
_entity_poly.type
_entity_poly.pdbx_seq_one_letter_code
_entity_poly.pdbx_strand_id
1 'polypeptide(L)' 'MSCNGCEQNVETALRTLDGVNRVEADNEADTVEVVLEDRVSDGDVNAAIEQAGYDVVA' A
#
# COMPACT_ATOMS: atom_id res chain seq x y z
N MET A 1 10.68 -3.10 3.61
CA MET A 1 9.80 -4.11 4.22
C MET A 1 10.57 -5.42 4.39
N SER A 2 11.09 -5.73 5.58
CA SER A 2 12.09 -6.82 5.74
C SER A 2 11.53 -8.14 6.29
N CYS A 3 10.22 -8.39 6.24
CA CYS A 3 9.60 -9.59 6.82
C CYS A 3 8.43 -10.11 5.98
N ASN A 4 8.26 -11.44 5.93
CA ASN A 4 7.21 -12.21 5.24
C ASN A 4 5.76 -11.73 5.52
N GLY A 5 5.54 -10.99 6.62
CA GLY A 5 4.24 -10.43 6.98
C GLY A 5 4.05 -8.95 6.65
N CYS A 6 5.12 -8.22 6.32
CA CYS A 6 5.04 -6.77 6.07
C CYS A 6 4.29 -6.45 4.77
N GLU A 7 4.56 -7.22 3.73
CA GLU A 7 3.89 -7.18 2.43
C GLU A 7 2.38 -7.40 2.62
N GLN A 8 1.97 -8.51 3.23
CA GLN A 8 0.55 -8.78 3.54
C GLN A 8 -0.11 -7.69 4.38
N ASN A 9 0.60 -7.08 5.33
CA ASN A 9 0.07 -6.00 6.15
C ASN A 9 -0.22 -4.75 5.31
N VAL A 10 0.72 -4.34 4.46
CA VAL A 10 0.55 -3.19 3.55
C VAL A 10 -0.54 -3.47 2.52
N GLU A 11 -0.56 -4.67 1.92
CA GLU A 11 -1.63 -5.05 0.99
C GLU A 11 -3.01 -4.99 1.64
N THR A 12 -3.13 -5.49 2.88
CA THR A 12 -4.40 -5.49 3.62
C THR A 12 -4.84 -4.07 3.90
N ALA A 13 -3.95 -3.20 4.36
CA ALA A 13 -4.26 -1.80 4.62
C ALA A 13 -4.78 -1.09 3.36
N LEU A 14 -4.08 -1.25 2.23
CA LEU A 14 -4.47 -0.62 0.97
C LEU A 14 -5.78 -1.19 0.40
N ARG A 15 -6.02 -2.50 0.52
CA ARG A 15 -7.29 -3.12 0.07
C ARG A 15 -8.53 -2.63 0.85
N THR A 16 -8.36 -1.96 2.00
CA THR A 16 -9.49 -1.35 2.72
C THR A 16 -9.94 -0.01 2.15
N LEU A 17 -9.14 0.63 1.29
CA LEU A 17 -9.51 1.86 0.63
C LEU A 17 -10.58 1.59 -0.44
N ASP A 18 -11.66 2.35 -0.41
CA ASP A 18 -12.71 2.29 -1.43
C ASP A 18 -12.15 2.83 -2.76
N GLY A 19 -12.17 2.00 -3.81
CA GLY A 19 -11.60 2.33 -5.12
C GLY A 19 -10.21 1.75 -5.41
N VAL A 20 -9.71 0.86 -4.56
CA VAL A 20 -8.55 0.03 -4.86
C VAL A 20 -8.96 -1.20 -5.67
N ASN A 21 -8.44 -1.31 -6.90
CA ASN A 21 -8.70 -2.43 -7.80
C ASN A 21 -7.67 -3.57 -7.64
N ARG A 22 -6.40 -3.23 -7.42
CA ARG A 22 -5.30 -4.18 -7.25
C ARG A 22 -4.23 -3.59 -6.34
N VAL A 23 -3.63 -4.44 -5.51
CA VAL A 23 -2.44 -4.12 -4.72
C VAL A 23 -1.54 -5.34 -4.74
N GLU A 24 -0.26 -5.09 -5.03
CA GLU A 24 0.83 -6.05 -4.94
C GLU A 24 1.99 -5.37 -4.20
N ALA A 25 2.36 -5.90 -3.03
CA ALA A 25 3.54 -5.48 -2.31
C ALA A 25 4.68 -6.46 -2.58
N ASP A 26 5.87 -5.92 -2.87
CA ASP A 26 7.09 -6.69 -3.08
C ASP A 26 8.10 -6.31 -1.98
N ASN A 27 8.34 -7.23 -1.06
CA ASN A 27 9.27 -7.05 0.04
C ASN A 27 10.75 -7.24 -0.37
N GLU A 28 11.01 -7.90 -1.51
CA GLU A 28 12.35 -8.07 -2.05
C GLU A 28 12.81 -6.81 -2.79
N ALA A 29 11.89 -6.18 -3.52
CA ALA A 29 12.12 -4.93 -4.24
C ALA A 29 11.88 -3.67 -3.40
N ASP A 30 11.29 -3.80 -2.20
CA ASP A 30 10.87 -2.68 -1.35
C ASP A 30 9.87 -1.73 -2.06
N THR A 31 9.00 -2.28 -2.90
CA THR A 31 8.02 -1.52 -3.71
C THR A 31 6.60 -2.00 -3.50
N VAL A 32 5.63 -1.12 -3.74
CA VAL A 32 4.20 -1.46 -3.74
C VAL A 32 3.60 -0.92 -5.03
N GLU A 33 2.96 -1.80 -5.80
CA GLU A 33 2.19 -1.42 -6.98
C GLU A 33 0.69 -1.43 -6.64
N VAL A 34 0.01 -0.35 -7.01
CA VAL A 34 -1.41 -0.16 -6.74
C VAL A 34 -2.14 0.27 -8.02
N VAL A 35 -3.31 -0.31 -8.25
CA VAL A 35 -4.24 0.14 -9.29
C VAL A 35 -5.46 0.71 -8.60
N LEU A 36 -5.70 1.99 -8.82
CA LEU A 36 -6.69 2.81 -8.13
C LEU A 36 -7.72 3.35 -9.13
N GLU A 37 -8.91 3.65 -8.66
CA GLU A 37 -9.85 4.51 -9.39
C GLU A 37 -9.42 5.98 -9.31
N ASP A 38 -9.79 6.81 -10.30
CA ASP A 38 -9.41 8.24 -10.38
C ASP A 38 -9.83 9.09 -9.15
N ARG A 39 -10.73 8.58 -8.32
CA ARG A 39 -11.20 9.23 -7.09
C ARG A 39 -10.27 9.05 -5.90
N VAL A 40 -9.33 8.10 -5.96
CA VAL A 40 -8.36 7.83 -4.90
C VAL A 40 -7.09 8.60 -5.24
N SER A 41 -6.62 9.42 -4.30
CA SER A 41 -5.40 10.18 -4.46
C SER A 41 -4.19 9.45 -3.89
N ASP A 42 -2.99 9.78 -4.36
CA ASP A 42 -1.73 9.31 -3.76
C ASP A 42 -1.66 9.65 -2.26
N GLY A 43 -2.31 10.73 -1.82
CA GLY A 43 -2.42 11.10 -0.42
C GLY A 43 -3.21 10.09 0.42
N ASP A 44 -4.30 9.55 -0.14
CA ASP A 44 -5.12 8.52 0.54
C ASP A 44 -4.35 7.20 0.66
N VAL A 45 -3.59 6.85 -0.38
CA VAL A 45 -2.69 5.68 -0.40
C VAL A 45 -1.60 5.84 0.66
N ASN A 46 -0.91 6.97 0.68
CA ASN A 46 0.15 7.25 1.66
C ASN A 46 -0.40 7.21 3.09
N ALA A 47 -1.55 7.83 3.34
CA ALA A 47 -2.17 7.82 4.66
C ALA A 47 -2.55 6.40 5.13
N ALA A 48 -2.96 5.50 4.22
CA ALA A 48 -3.23 4.11 4.57
C ALA A 48 -1.94 3.32 4.90
N ILE A 49 -0.85 3.59 4.18
CA ILE A 49 0.46 2.98 4.43
C ILE A 49 1.04 3.47 5.77
N GLU A 50 0.94 4.76 6.07
CA GLU A 50 1.32 5.35 7.36
C GLU A 50 0.51 4.77 8.52
N GLN A 51 -0.81 4.60 8.34
CA GLN A 51 -1.66 3.94 9.34
C GLN A 51 -1.28 2.47 9.56
N ALA A 52 -0.72 1.80 8.56
CA ALA A 52 -0.16 0.45 8.69
C ALA A 52 1.22 0.43 9.37
N GLY A 53 1.80 1.61 9.66
CA GLY A 53 3.07 1.77 10.37
C GLY A 53 4.30 1.85 9.46
N TYR A 54 4.13 2.25 8.20
CA TYR A 54 5.22 2.38 7.22
C TYR A 54 5.29 3.80 6.65
N ASP A 55 6.50 4.28 6.41
CA ASP A 55 6.71 5.55 5.72
C ASP A 55 6.86 5.33 4.21
N VAL A 56 6.24 6.20 3.41
CA VAL A 56 6.43 6.21 1.96
C VAL A 56 7.58 7.18 1.62
N VAL A 57 8.62 6.66 0.99
CA VAL A 57 9.75 7.45 0.48
C VAL A 57 9.58 7.67 -1.02
N ALA A 58 9.62 8.94 -1.43
CA ALA A 58 9.47 9.40 -2.82
C ALA A 58 10.80 9.40 -3.60
#